data_AF-A0A4P7HEE1-F1
#
_entry.id   AF-A0A4P7HEE1-F1
#
_cell.length_a   1.000
_cell.length_b   1.000
_cell.length_c   1.000
_cell.angle_alpha   90.00
_cell.angle_beta   90.00
_cell.angle_gamma   90.00
#
_symmetry.space_group_name_H-M   'P 1'
#
loop_
_entity.id
_entity.type
_entity.pdbx_description
1 polymer ?
#
loop_
_entity_poly.entity_id
_entity_poly.type
_entity_poly.pdbx_seq_one_letter_code
_entity_poly.pdbx_strand_id
1 'polypeptide(L)'
;MPTGPDINVLITGDAGTGEAGQRAVAAAAKRICQAEGVSLAVGLGDNIYEDGAESADDDEFATKFEQPNAGIDVPWLMVLGNHDCSGIFAGSGGNPSKGDHEVAYHQRSARWYMPSRYYQVALPAGAEPLVEFFALDTVPVSSTVLQTDPHYQWNGPYMRGQRQWLERALTASRATWKIVLTHHPYRNNGKHGNAGAYDGVTTGDYMSGRHLKELFEELVCGKADYILSGHDHTSQILDTAGASGGTQQIVCGASAKQGDGSSAVTNKAFWQDFSSLGFMIAKIRRNAVTLDAYTVDAANGTARAAYSHVRPR
;
A
#
# COMPACT_ATOMS: atom_id res chain seq x y z
N MET A 1 12.66 -14.48 -1.39
CA MET A 1 11.94 -13.81 -2.50
C MET A 1 11.58 -14.83 -3.57
N PRO A 2 10.42 -14.69 -4.26
CA PRO A 2 10.00 -15.60 -5.33
C PRO A 2 10.97 -15.65 -6.51
N THR A 3 11.16 -16.85 -7.07
CA THR A 3 12.02 -17.09 -8.25
C THR A 3 11.25 -17.67 -9.45
N GLY A 4 9.94 -17.88 -9.30
CA GLY A 4 9.09 -18.47 -10.33
C GLY A 4 8.85 -17.54 -11.53
N PRO A 5 8.43 -18.10 -12.68
CA PRO A 5 8.07 -17.32 -13.87
C PRO A 5 6.77 -16.53 -13.71
N ASP A 6 5.98 -16.91 -12.69
CA ASP A 6 4.68 -16.38 -12.33
C ASP A 6 4.71 -16.02 -10.84
N ILE A 7 4.07 -14.92 -10.46
CA ILE A 7 4.04 -14.46 -9.06
C ILE A 7 2.60 -14.15 -8.67
N ASN A 8 2.12 -14.82 -7.62
CA ASN A 8 0.84 -14.54 -6.99
C ASN A 8 1.10 -13.79 -5.67
N VAL A 9 0.49 -12.62 -5.54
CA VAL A 9 0.76 -11.64 -4.49
C VAL A 9 -0.51 -11.40 -3.68
N LEU A 10 -0.43 -11.57 -2.36
CA LEU A 10 -1.47 -11.07 -1.44
C LEU A 10 -1.31 -9.55 -1.29
N ILE A 11 -2.41 -8.81 -1.42
CA ILE A 11 -2.46 -7.36 -1.21
C ILE A 11 -3.35 -7.07 0.00
N THR A 12 -2.78 -6.37 0.97
CA THR A 12 -3.45 -5.88 2.18
C THR A 12 -3.01 -4.47 2.50
N GLY A 13 -3.83 -3.72 3.22
CA GLY A 13 -3.53 -2.37 3.71
C GLY A 13 -4.38 -2.09 4.94
N ASP A 14 -3.90 -1.24 5.84
CA ASP A 14 -4.65 -0.80 7.02
C ASP A 14 -5.07 -2.00 7.90
N ALA A 15 -4.21 -3.01 7.95
CA ALA A 15 -4.48 -4.25 8.66
C ALA A 15 -4.14 -4.16 10.15
N GLY A 16 -3.32 -3.19 10.57
CA GLY A 16 -2.53 -3.21 11.80
C GLY A 16 -3.23 -3.09 13.15
N THR A 17 -4.48 -3.54 13.31
CA THR A 17 -5.25 -3.29 14.54
C THR A 17 -5.01 -4.32 15.64
N GLY A 18 -4.67 -5.56 15.29
CA GLY A 18 -4.68 -6.69 16.23
C GLY A 18 -6.09 -7.18 16.60
N GLU A 19 -7.13 -6.59 16.01
CA GLU A 19 -8.52 -6.81 16.42
C GLU A 19 -9.22 -7.91 15.60
N ALA A 20 -10.46 -8.22 15.97
CA ALA A 20 -11.25 -9.30 15.35
C ALA A 20 -11.37 -9.16 13.82
N GLY A 21 -11.54 -7.94 13.30
CA GLY A 21 -11.64 -7.68 11.85
C GLY A 21 -10.37 -8.09 11.10
N GLN A 22 -9.20 -7.69 11.59
CA GLN A 22 -7.92 -8.11 11.01
C GLN A 22 -7.78 -9.64 11.05
N ARG A 23 -8.06 -10.27 12.20
CA ARG A 23 -7.91 -11.72 12.36
C ARG A 23 -8.83 -12.50 11.44
N ALA A 24 -10.06 -12.01 11.22
CA ALA A 24 -11.00 -12.60 10.27
C ALA A 24 -10.47 -12.53 8.83
N VAL A 25 -9.96 -11.37 8.41
CA VAL A 25 -9.34 -11.19 7.08
C VAL A 25 -8.12 -12.09 6.93
N ALA A 26 -7.20 -12.10 7.89
CA ALA A 26 -5.98 -12.89 7.81
C ALA A 26 -6.27 -14.40 7.77
N ALA A 27 -7.26 -14.88 8.54
CA ALA A 27 -7.69 -16.28 8.49
C ALA A 27 -8.30 -16.67 7.13
N ALA A 28 -9.03 -15.76 6.50
CA ALA A 28 -9.58 -15.97 5.16
C ALA A 28 -8.48 -15.93 4.09
N ALA A 29 -7.61 -14.92 4.14
CA ALA A 29 -6.48 -14.75 3.25
C ALA A 29 -5.54 -15.96 3.31
N LYS A 30 -5.27 -16.52 4.49
CA LYS A 30 -4.46 -17.75 4.65
C LYS A 30 -4.97 -18.91 3.81
N ARG A 31 -6.30 -19.18 3.85
CA ARG A 31 -6.91 -20.27 3.08
C ARG A 31 -6.80 -20.02 1.57
N ILE A 32 -7.05 -18.79 1.13
CA ILE A 32 -6.94 -18.42 -0.28
C ILE A 32 -5.47 -18.45 -0.75
N CYS A 33 -4.53 -17.96 0.06
CA CYS A 33 -3.10 -17.98 -0.26
C CYS A 33 -2.58 -19.39 -0.50
N GLN A 34 -3.01 -20.36 0.32
CA GLN A 34 -2.65 -21.77 0.15
C GLN A 34 -3.23 -22.35 -1.16
N ALA A 35 -4.49 -22.06 -1.46
CA ALA A 35 -5.15 -22.54 -2.67
C ALA A 35 -4.57 -21.91 -3.95
N GLU A 36 -4.20 -20.63 -3.89
CA GLU A 36 -3.72 -19.85 -5.02
C GLU A 36 -2.18 -19.91 -5.16
N GLY A 37 -1.46 -20.55 -4.25
CA GLY A 37 0.01 -20.60 -4.31
C GLY A 37 0.65 -19.21 -4.22
N VAL A 38 0.14 -18.36 -3.32
CA VAL A 38 0.73 -17.04 -3.04
C VAL A 38 2.17 -17.21 -2.55
N SER A 39 3.09 -16.42 -3.11
CA SER A 39 4.53 -16.48 -2.80
C SER A 39 5.11 -15.16 -2.31
N LEU A 40 4.29 -14.10 -2.29
CA LEU A 40 4.64 -12.76 -1.83
C LEU A 40 3.40 -12.12 -1.22
N ALA A 41 3.58 -11.25 -0.24
CA ALA A 41 2.54 -10.36 0.25
C ALA A 41 3.02 -8.91 0.19
N VAL A 42 2.08 -7.98 0.17
CA VAL A 42 2.34 -6.54 0.35
C VAL A 42 1.42 -5.97 1.43
N GLY A 43 2.00 -5.15 2.31
CA GLY A 43 1.30 -4.36 3.31
C GLY A 43 1.38 -2.89 2.93
N LEU A 44 0.24 -2.26 2.66
CA LEU A 44 0.13 -0.92 2.09
C LEU A 44 0.06 0.19 3.17
N GLY A 45 0.75 0.02 4.29
CA GLY A 45 0.82 0.99 5.39
C GLY A 45 -0.31 0.88 6.40
N ASP A 46 -0.18 1.68 7.47
CA ASP A 46 -0.97 1.57 8.69
C ASP A 46 -0.87 0.14 9.25
N ASN A 47 0.38 -0.27 9.42
CA ASN A 47 0.79 -1.59 9.81
C ASN A 47 0.64 -1.81 11.33
N ILE A 48 0.75 -0.73 12.11
CA ILE A 48 0.69 -0.72 13.57
C ILE A 48 -0.24 0.43 14.05
N TYR A 49 -1.54 0.17 14.10
CA TYR A 49 -2.52 1.13 14.64
C TYR A 49 -2.45 1.21 16.16
N GLU A 50 -2.76 2.32 16.83
CA GLU A 50 -3.20 3.59 16.26
C GLU A 50 -2.06 4.61 16.15
N ASP A 51 -0.91 4.36 16.77
CA ASP A 51 0.15 5.36 16.91
C ASP A 51 1.49 4.93 16.30
N GLY A 52 1.60 3.72 15.74
CA GLY A 52 2.86 3.16 15.29
C GLY A 52 3.70 2.60 16.43
N ALA A 53 4.73 1.83 16.10
CA ALA A 53 5.62 1.22 17.09
C ALA A 53 6.54 2.24 17.77
N GLU A 54 6.87 2.03 19.05
CA GLU A 54 7.79 2.87 19.82
C GLU A 54 9.27 2.43 19.68
N SER A 55 9.49 1.21 19.20
CA SER A 55 10.83 0.67 18.91
C SER A 55 10.72 -0.57 18.04
N ALA A 56 11.85 -1.12 17.57
CA ALA A 56 11.87 -2.42 16.91
C ALA A 56 11.65 -3.61 17.87
N ASP A 57 11.63 -3.39 19.19
CA ASP A 57 11.34 -4.40 20.21
C ASP A 57 9.87 -4.37 20.65
N ASP A 58 9.04 -3.53 20.03
CA ASP A 58 7.66 -3.33 20.45
C ASP A 58 6.81 -4.62 20.27
N ASP A 59 6.11 -5.01 21.33
CA ASP A 59 5.22 -6.18 21.35
C ASP A 59 4.02 -6.01 20.39
N GLU A 60 3.76 -4.78 19.93
CA GLU A 60 2.76 -4.50 18.92
C GLU A 60 3.04 -5.21 17.59
N PHE A 61 4.29 -5.41 17.19
CA PHE A 61 4.61 -6.24 16.01
C PHE A 61 4.12 -7.68 16.19
N ALA A 62 4.27 -8.25 17.38
CA ALA A 62 3.83 -9.60 17.66
C ALA A 62 2.29 -9.71 17.54
N THR A 63 1.58 -8.77 18.17
CA THR A 63 0.11 -8.82 18.30
C THR A 63 -0.63 -8.34 17.05
N LYS A 64 -0.04 -7.43 16.27
CA LYS A 64 -0.66 -6.75 15.12
C LYS A 64 -0.11 -7.16 13.77
N PHE A 65 1.05 -7.84 13.71
CA PHE A 65 1.57 -8.40 12.45
C PHE A 65 1.84 -9.90 12.54
N GLU A 66 2.65 -10.35 13.50
CA GLU A 66 3.13 -11.74 13.48
C GLU A 66 2.00 -12.74 13.75
N GLN A 67 1.24 -12.55 14.82
CA GLN A 67 0.16 -13.46 15.22
C GLN A 67 -1.00 -13.48 14.23
N PRO A 68 -1.55 -12.34 13.75
CA PRO A 68 -2.66 -12.36 12.80
C PRO A 68 -2.30 -13.08 11.50
N ASN A 69 -1.07 -12.86 11.00
CA ASN A 69 -0.64 -13.39 9.70
C ASN A 69 -0.02 -14.79 9.78
N ALA A 70 -0.01 -15.46 10.93
CA ALA A 70 0.63 -16.76 11.11
C ALA A 70 0.13 -17.83 10.11
N GLY A 71 1.05 -18.40 9.32
CA GLY A 71 0.73 -19.35 8.25
C GLY A 71 0.54 -18.72 6.87
N ILE A 72 0.78 -17.41 6.74
CA ILE A 72 1.08 -16.72 5.48
C ILE A 72 2.59 -16.43 5.49
N ASP A 73 3.37 -17.50 5.38
CA ASP A 73 4.81 -17.50 5.65
C ASP A 73 5.63 -17.22 4.37
N VAL A 74 5.32 -16.08 3.75
CA VAL A 74 6.01 -15.52 2.57
C VAL A 74 6.64 -14.18 2.96
N PRO A 75 7.55 -13.61 2.14
CA PRO A 75 8.00 -12.24 2.36
C PRO A 75 6.86 -11.23 2.15
N TRP A 76 6.77 -10.24 3.02
CA TRP A 76 5.83 -9.13 2.99
C TRP A 76 6.57 -7.84 2.67
N LEU A 77 6.32 -7.26 1.50
CA LEU A 77 6.84 -5.93 1.16
C LEU A 77 5.99 -4.89 1.88
N MET A 78 6.58 -4.24 2.89
CA MET A 78 5.88 -3.26 3.73
C MET A 78 6.18 -1.83 3.27
N VAL A 79 5.19 -0.95 3.39
CA VAL A 79 5.33 0.51 3.28
C VAL A 79 4.74 1.16 4.53
N LEU A 80 5.12 2.41 4.83
CA LEU A 80 4.58 3.18 5.96
C LEU A 80 3.26 3.86 5.61
N GLY A 81 2.36 3.93 6.57
CA GLY A 81 1.18 4.78 6.61
C GLY A 81 1.24 5.89 7.66
N ASN A 82 0.20 6.73 7.71
CA ASN A 82 0.17 7.88 8.61
C ASN A 82 0.05 7.49 10.08
N HIS A 83 -0.54 6.33 10.40
CA HIS A 83 -0.59 5.81 11.77
C HIS A 83 0.77 5.31 12.25
N ASP A 84 1.58 4.72 11.37
CA ASP A 84 2.94 4.25 11.66
C ASP A 84 3.90 5.41 12.01
N CYS A 85 3.52 6.63 11.63
CA CYS A 85 4.29 7.87 11.80
C CYS A 85 3.51 8.93 12.58
N SER A 86 2.66 8.49 13.52
CA SER A 86 1.83 9.39 14.32
C SER A 86 2.65 10.38 15.14
N GLY A 87 2.17 11.63 15.20
CA GLY A 87 2.81 12.73 15.91
C GLY A 87 1.88 13.35 16.95
N ILE A 88 1.26 14.48 16.63
CA ILE A 88 0.43 15.26 17.57
C ILE A 88 -0.77 14.46 18.07
N PHE A 89 -1.34 13.64 17.19
CA PHE A 89 -2.41 12.69 17.48
C PHE A 89 -2.24 11.44 16.61
N ALA A 90 -2.85 10.33 17.03
CA ALA A 90 -2.89 9.07 16.30
C ALA A 90 -3.36 9.28 14.84
N GLY A 91 -2.60 8.76 13.88
CA GLY A 91 -2.89 8.91 12.45
C GLY A 91 -2.52 10.27 11.86
N SER A 92 -1.89 11.18 12.60
CA SER A 92 -1.52 12.49 12.04
C SER A 92 -0.44 12.43 10.96
N GLY A 93 0.42 11.40 10.97
CA GLY A 93 1.61 11.35 10.11
C GLY A 93 2.64 12.44 10.41
N GLY A 94 2.51 13.13 11.55
CA GLY A 94 3.30 14.31 11.90
C GLY A 94 4.71 14.01 12.43
N ASN A 95 5.06 12.74 12.64
CA ASN A 95 6.39 12.32 13.07
C ASN A 95 6.96 11.25 12.12
N PRO A 96 7.47 11.65 10.94
CA PRO A 96 8.01 10.68 9.97
C PRO A 96 9.11 9.80 10.54
N SER A 97 9.94 10.30 11.47
CA SER A 97 11.06 9.54 12.03
C SER A 97 10.63 8.28 12.79
N LYS A 98 9.39 8.23 13.32
CA LYS A 98 8.84 7.05 14.01
C LYS A 98 8.80 5.81 13.10
N GLY A 99 8.61 6.00 11.79
CA GLY A 99 8.65 4.92 10.81
C GLY A 99 10.00 4.19 10.70
N ASP A 100 11.09 4.75 11.25
CA ASP A 100 12.38 4.06 11.31
C ASP A 100 12.35 2.83 12.24
N HIS A 101 11.39 2.76 13.19
CA HIS A 101 11.20 1.58 14.03
C HIS A 101 10.76 0.35 13.24
N GLU A 102 9.88 0.54 12.24
CA GLU A 102 9.46 -0.52 11.33
C GLU A 102 10.57 -0.96 10.36
N VAL A 103 11.40 -0.02 9.93
CA VAL A 103 12.62 -0.36 9.16
C VAL A 103 13.58 -1.18 10.03
N ALA A 104 13.77 -0.81 11.29
CA ALA A 104 14.62 -1.58 12.20
C ALA A 104 14.03 -2.97 12.51
N TYR A 105 12.70 -3.13 12.50
CA TYR A 105 12.03 -4.43 12.68
C TYR A 105 12.31 -5.42 11.54
N HIS A 106 12.70 -4.95 10.35
CA HIS A 106 13.12 -5.81 9.24
C HIS A 106 14.18 -6.85 9.62
N GLN A 107 15.09 -6.53 10.55
CA GLN A 107 16.13 -7.47 10.98
C GLN A 107 15.63 -8.57 11.93
N ARG A 108 14.35 -8.50 12.35
CA ARG A 108 13.77 -9.36 13.39
C ARG A 108 12.77 -10.37 12.86
N SER A 109 12.22 -10.13 11.67
CA SER A 109 11.23 -11.00 11.06
C SER A 109 11.60 -11.36 9.63
N ALA A 110 11.67 -12.66 9.34
CA ALA A 110 11.88 -13.16 7.99
C ALA A 110 10.69 -12.85 7.05
N ARG A 111 9.53 -12.53 7.62
CA ARG A 111 8.33 -12.13 6.86
C ARG A 111 8.31 -10.64 6.60
N TRP A 112 8.72 -9.80 7.56
CA TRP A 112 8.73 -8.35 7.41
C TRP A 112 9.89 -7.87 6.52
N TYR A 113 9.60 -7.57 5.25
CA TYR A 113 10.59 -7.03 4.31
C TYR A 113 10.43 -5.51 4.18
N MET A 114 11.33 -4.78 4.85
CA MET A 114 11.36 -3.31 4.84
C MET A 114 12.79 -2.80 5.10
N PRO A 115 13.73 -3.01 4.17
CA PRO A 115 15.15 -2.69 4.39
C PRO A 115 15.44 -1.19 4.50
N SER A 116 14.51 -0.35 4.04
CA SER A 116 14.53 1.11 4.13
C SER A 116 13.11 1.65 3.98
N ARG A 117 12.90 2.94 4.28
CA ARG A 117 11.58 3.58 4.15
C ARG A 117 11.05 3.63 2.70
N TYR A 118 11.94 3.69 1.72
CA TYR A 118 11.65 3.49 0.30
C TYR A 118 12.68 2.55 -0.32
N TYR A 119 12.25 1.65 -1.20
CA TYR A 119 13.10 0.62 -1.80
C TYR A 119 12.44 0.02 -3.04
N GLN A 120 13.20 -0.80 -3.79
CA GLN A 120 12.65 -1.58 -4.91
C GLN A 120 12.97 -3.06 -4.78
N VAL A 121 12.10 -3.91 -5.31
CA VAL A 121 12.29 -5.37 -5.38
C VAL A 121 11.91 -5.86 -6.77
N ALA A 122 12.92 -6.28 -7.53
CA ALA A 122 12.78 -6.89 -8.84
C ALA A 122 12.64 -8.42 -8.72
N LEU A 123 11.57 -8.99 -9.28
CA LEU A 123 11.22 -10.41 -9.15
C LEU A 123 10.82 -11.05 -10.49
N PRO A 124 11.29 -12.28 -10.76
CA PRO A 124 12.46 -12.89 -10.14
C PRO A 124 13.72 -12.04 -10.40
N ALA A 125 14.74 -12.18 -9.56
CA ALA A 125 15.99 -11.45 -9.74
C ALA A 125 16.66 -11.83 -11.07
N GLY A 126 17.06 -10.84 -11.86
CA GLY A 126 17.65 -11.04 -13.18
C GLY A 126 17.67 -9.77 -14.02
N ALA A 127 18.17 -9.87 -15.25
CA ALA A 127 18.26 -8.72 -16.16
C ALA A 127 16.90 -8.22 -16.68
N GLU A 128 15.91 -9.12 -16.74
CA GLU A 128 14.55 -8.82 -17.19
C GLU A 128 13.53 -9.45 -16.22
N PRO A 129 13.28 -8.81 -15.07
CA PRO A 129 12.31 -9.28 -14.09
C PRO A 129 10.89 -9.35 -14.68
N LEU A 130 10.06 -10.23 -14.12
CA LEU A 130 8.62 -10.23 -14.43
C LEU A 130 7.99 -8.94 -13.91
N VAL A 131 8.28 -8.60 -12.67
CA VAL A 131 7.74 -7.43 -11.99
C VAL A 131 8.80 -6.75 -11.16
N GLU A 132 8.73 -5.43 -11.06
CA GLU A 132 9.48 -4.68 -10.07
C GLU A 132 8.52 -3.84 -9.23
N PHE A 133 8.64 -4.01 -7.93
CA PHE A 133 7.88 -3.25 -6.93
C PHE A 133 8.71 -2.06 -6.47
N PHE A 134 8.10 -0.89 -6.36
CA PHE A 134 8.73 0.34 -5.86
C PHE A 134 7.94 0.83 -4.65
N ALA A 135 8.46 0.52 -3.46
CA ALA A 135 7.88 0.97 -2.19
C ALA A 135 8.26 2.43 -1.92
N LEU A 136 7.25 3.27 -1.73
CA LEU A 136 7.41 4.69 -1.42
C LEU A 136 6.93 4.99 -0.01
N ASP A 137 7.65 5.90 0.63
CA ASP A 137 7.19 6.57 1.83
C ASP A 137 6.45 7.86 1.44
N THR A 138 5.13 7.81 1.59
CA THR A 138 4.21 8.91 1.23
C THR A 138 3.89 9.83 2.40
N VAL A 139 4.22 9.44 3.63
CA VAL A 139 3.83 10.16 4.85
C VAL A 139 4.40 11.59 4.89
N PRO A 140 5.68 11.86 4.56
CA PRO A 140 6.25 13.20 4.65
C PRO A 140 5.50 14.29 3.85
N VAL A 141 4.76 13.89 2.81
CA VAL A 141 4.06 14.80 1.88
C VAL A 141 2.54 14.67 1.92
N SER A 142 2.01 13.88 2.84
CA SER A 142 0.57 13.57 2.94
C SER A 142 0.05 13.58 4.39
N SER A 143 0.81 14.15 5.32
CA SER A 143 0.39 14.30 6.72
C SER A 143 -0.82 15.24 6.84
N THR A 144 -1.69 14.95 7.80
CA THR A 144 -2.83 15.81 8.17
C THR A 144 -2.42 17.03 9.01
N VAL A 145 -1.12 17.14 9.34
CA VAL A 145 -0.52 18.30 10.00
C VAL A 145 0.61 18.88 9.15
N LEU A 146 1.06 20.09 9.48
CA LEU A 146 2.18 20.70 8.79
C LEU A 146 3.47 19.93 9.05
N GLN A 147 4.26 19.71 7.99
CA GLN A 147 5.61 19.16 8.12
C GLN A 147 6.56 20.20 8.71
N THR A 148 6.90 20.03 9.99
CA THR A 148 7.75 20.97 10.74
C THR A 148 9.23 20.62 10.69
N ASP A 149 9.61 19.40 10.32
CA ASP A 149 11.00 18.99 10.16
C ASP A 149 11.51 19.32 8.74
N PRO A 150 12.48 20.25 8.58
CA PRO A 150 13.05 20.59 7.28
C PRO A 150 13.67 19.41 6.53
N HIS A 151 14.06 18.34 7.22
CA HIS A 151 14.58 17.12 6.60
C HIS A 151 13.53 16.47 5.68
N TYR A 152 12.28 16.41 6.15
CA TYR A 152 11.16 15.70 5.54
C TYR A 152 10.24 16.59 4.69
N GLN A 153 10.43 17.90 4.69
CA GLN A 153 9.70 18.81 3.79
C GLN A 153 9.83 18.39 2.31
N TRP A 154 8.91 18.82 1.46
CA TRP A 154 8.91 18.51 0.01
C TRP A 154 10.25 18.80 -0.69
N ASN A 155 10.81 19.96 -0.36
CA ASN A 155 12.13 20.42 -0.82
C ASN A 155 13.22 20.11 0.23
N GLY A 156 12.97 19.22 1.17
CA GLY A 156 13.94 18.72 2.13
C GLY A 156 14.87 17.67 1.50
N PRO A 157 16.01 17.38 2.14
CA PRO A 157 16.96 16.36 1.67
C PRO A 157 16.31 14.98 1.52
N TYR A 158 15.41 14.56 2.41
CA TYR A 158 14.77 13.25 2.33
C TYR A 158 13.91 13.11 1.07
N MET A 159 12.96 14.03 0.87
CA MET A 159 12.03 13.97 -0.26
C MET A 159 12.72 14.19 -1.60
N ARG A 160 13.76 15.03 -1.67
CA ARG A 160 14.61 15.09 -2.87
C ARG A 160 15.30 13.76 -3.15
N GLY A 161 15.84 13.11 -2.11
CA GLY A 161 16.50 11.81 -2.22
C GLY A 161 15.56 10.74 -2.75
N GLN A 162 14.37 10.61 -2.15
CA GLN A 162 13.34 9.66 -2.59
C GLN A 162 12.92 9.93 -4.04
N ARG A 163 12.61 11.18 -4.41
CA ARG A 163 12.21 11.52 -5.79
C ARG A 163 13.30 11.19 -6.80
N GLN A 164 14.54 11.58 -6.52
CA GLN A 164 15.67 11.33 -7.41
C GLN A 164 15.98 9.82 -7.53
N TRP A 165 15.84 9.07 -6.44
CA TRP A 165 15.94 7.61 -6.48
C TRP A 165 14.83 7.00 -7.33
N LEU A 166 13.58 7.38 -7.10
CA LEU A 166 12.42 6.83 -7.82
C LEU A 166 12.52 7.07 -9.33
N GLU A 167 12.89 8.29 -9.73
CA GLU A 167 13.12 8.62 -11.14
C GLU A 167 14.15 7.69 -11.77
N ARG A 168 15.33 7.55 -11.14
CA ARG A 168 16.38 6.64 -11.64
C ARG A 168 15.92 5.19 -11.68
N ALA A 169 15.23 4.74 -10.63
CA ALA A 169 14.77 3.36 -10.48
C ALA A 169 13.76 2.98 -11.56
N LEU A 170 12.74 3.80 -11.78
CA LEU A 170 11.73 3.58 -12.82
C LEU A 170 12.33 3.66 -14.23
N THR A 171 13.22 4.62 -14.48
CA THR A 171 13.90 4.75 -15.78
C THR A 171 14.81 3.57 -16.08
N ALA A 172 15.53 3.04 -15.08
CA ALA A 172 16.44 1.91 -15.27
C ALA A 172 15.72 0.54 -15.34
N SER A 173 14.48 0.47 -14.83
CA SER A 173 13.75 -0.79 -14.70
C SER A 173 13.39 -1.40 -16.06
N ARG A 174 13.85 -2.64 -16.24
CA ARG A 174 13.54 -3.51 -17.39
C ARG A 174 12.41 -4.51 -17.10
N ALA A 175 11.74 -4.37 -15.95
CA ALA A 175 10.69 -5.30 -15.57
C ALA A 175 9.50 -5.23 -16.54
N THR A 176 8.87 -6.38 -16.78
CA THR A 176 7.66 -6.44 -17.62
C THR A 176 6.54 -5.60 -17.00
N TRP A 177 6.36 -5.70 -15.68
CA TRP A 177 5.42 -4.91 -14.89
C TRP A 177 6.14 -4.03 -13.89
N LYS A 178 5.71 -2.77 -13.77
CA LYS A 178 6.20 -1.84 -12.75
C LYS A 178 5.05 -1.48 -11.82
N ILE A 179 5.19 -1.78 -10.53
CA ILE A 179 4.13 -1.59 -9.53
C ILE A 179 4.65 -0.71 -8.42
N VAL A 180 4.02 0.44 -8.20
CA VAL A 180 4.36 1.34 -7.09
C VAL A 180 3.49 0.99 -5.89
N LEU A 181 4.12 0.79 -4.73
CA LEU A 181 3.47 0.52 -3.45
C LEU A 181 3.51 1.78 -2.61
N THR A 182 2.35 2.20 -2.11
CA THR A 182 2.17 3.43 -1.34
C THR A 182 1.13 3.20 -0.26
N HIS A 183 1.07 4.11 0.72
CA HIS A 183 -0.10 4.16 1.61
C HIS A 183 -1.17 5.09 1.06
N HIS A 184 -0.83 6.36 0.85
CA HIS A 184 -1.78 7.37 0.37
C HIS A 184 -2.07 7.25 -1.13
N PRO A 185 -3.34 7.20 -1.57
CA PRO A 185 -3.73 6.99 -2.96
C PRO A 185 -3.66 8.25 -3.84
N TYR A 186 -3.20 8.12 -5.09
CA TYR A 186 -3.28 9.20 -6.07
C TYR A 186 -4.74 9.51 -6.45
N ARG A 187 -5.49 8.45 -6.78
CA ARG A 187 -6.94 8.51 -7.07
C ARG A 187 -7.70 7.63 -6.09
N ASN A 188 -8.85 8.09 -5.64
CA ASN A 188 -9.60 7.38 -4.63
C ASN A 188 -11.03 7.90 -4.55
N ASN A 189 -11.97 6.96 -4.42
CA ASN A 189 -13.39 7.22 -4.26
C ASN A 189 -13.87 7.10 -2.81
N GLY A 190 -12.99 6.71 -1.87
CA GLY A 190 -13.26 6.70 -0.43
C GLY A 190 -13.27 8.11 0.15
N LYS A 191 -13.68 8.24 1.42
CA LYS A 191 -13.82 9.50 2.16
C LYS A 191 -12.67 10.49 1.97
N HIS A 192 -11.41 10.05 2.02
CA HIS A 192 -10.28 10.98 1.94
C HIS A 192 -10.12 11.58 0.54
N GLY A 193 -10.63 10.94 -0.52
CA GLY A 193 -10.62 11.48 -1.89
C GLY A 193 -9.24 11.45 -2.57
N ASN A 194 -9.08 12.25 -3.63
CA ASN A 194 -7.88 12.25 -4.47
C ASN A 194 -6.74 13.09 -3.86
N ALA A 195 -5.49 12.69 -4.13
CA ALA A 195 -4.33 13.52 -3.84
C ALA A 195 -4.46 14.91 -4.50
N GLY A 196 -4.13 15.96 -3.75
CA GLY A 196 -4.31 17.37 -4.12
C GLY A 196 -5.65 17.97 -3.66
N ALA A 197 -6.55 17.15 -3.14
CA ALA A 197 -7.83 17.57 -2.56
C ALA A 197 -8.26 16.68 -1.39
N TYR A 198 -7.32 16.13 -0.62
CA TYR A 198 -7.66 15.21 0.48
C TYR A 198 -8.60 15.84 1.49
N ASP A 199 -9.60 15.08 1.93
CA ASP A 199 -10.66 15.52 2.86
C ASP A 199 -11.39 16.81 2.41
N GLY A 200 -11.39 17.10 1.10
CA GLY A 200 -11.92 18.34 0.54
C GLY A 200 -11.03 19.57 0.74
N VAL A 201 -9.84 19.40 1.33
CA VAL A 201 -8.85 20.45 1.56
C VAL A 201 -8.08 20.70 0.26
N THR A 202 -8.16 21.92 -0.26
CA THR A 202 -7.45 22.34 -1.49
C THR A 202 -6.30 23.31 -1.23
N THR A 203 -6.07 23.66 0.03
CA THR A 203 -5.01 24.57 0.51
C THR A 203 -4.04 23.83 1.43
N GLY A 204 -2.78 24.26 1.49
CA GLY A 204 -1.74 23.59 2.27
C GLY A 204 -1.24 22.32 1.59
N ASP A 205 0.03 22.33 1.17
CA ASP A 205 0.51 21.33 0.20
C ASP A 205 0.64 19.90 0.77
N TYR A 206 0.78 19.77 2.09
CA TYR A 206 0.86 18.50 2.81
C TYR A 206 -0.54 17.92 3.09
N MET A 207 -1.40 18.67 3.78
CA MET A 207 -2.76 18.24 4.14
C MET A 207 -3.62 17.93 2.92
N SER A 208 -3.51 18.74 1.86
CA SER A 208 -4.26 18.49 0.62
C SER A 208 -3.70 17.32 -0.20
N GLY A 209 -2.48 16.86 0.08
CA GLY A 209 -1.76 15.91 -0.76
C GLY A 209 -1.29 16.50 -2.10
N ARG A 210 -1.12 17.82 -2.21
CA ARG A 210 -0.69 18.46 -3.48
C ARG A 210 0.72 18.04 -3.89
N HIS A 211 1.65 17.94 -2.94
CA HIS A 211 2.98 17.44 -3.23
C HIS A 211 3.00 15.94 -3.56
N LEU A 212 2.09 15.17 -2.95
CA LEU A 212 1.90 13.77 -3.34
C LEU A 212 1.37 13.66 -4.78
N LYS A 213 0.38 14.48 -5.15
CA LYS A 213 -0.12 14.59 -6.52
C LYS A 213 1.00 14.95 -7.50
N GLU A 214 1.82 15.94 -7.17
CA GLU A 214 2.98 16.36 -7.96
C GLU A 214 3.97 15.20 -8.14
N LEU A 215 4.31 14.47 -7.06
CA LEU A 215 5.18 13.29 -7.13
C LEU A 215 4.63 12.24 -8.10
N PHE A 216 3.34 11.90 -7.99
CA PHE A 216 2.73 10.88 -8.86
C PHE A 216 2.69 11.32 -10.32
N GLU A 217 2.25 12.55 -10.59
CA GLU A 217 2.14 13.07 -11.96
C GLU A 217 3.50 13.20 -12.66
N GLU A 218 4.55 13.59 -11.94
CA GLU A 218 5.88 13.77 -12.52
C GLU A 218 6.64 12.44 -12.69
N LEU A 219 6.52 11.55 -11.70
CA LEU A 219 7.43 10.40 -11.58
C LEU A 219 6.78 9.04 -11.80
N VAL A 220 5.47 8.91 -11.67
CA VAL A 220 4.80 7.58 -11.65
C VAL A 220 3.85 7.41 -12.82
N CYS A 221 2.96 8.37 -13.05
CA CYS A 221 1.95 8.33 -14.10
C CYS A 221 2.61 8.15 -15.48
N GLY A 222 2.20 7.11 -16.20
CA GLY A 222 2.76 6.70 -17.49
C GLY A 222 4.14 6.05 -17.44
N LYS A 223 4.75 5.93 -16.26
CA LYS A 223 6.03 5.24 -16.05
C LYS A 223 5.88 3.92 -15.28
N ALA A 224 4.79 3.76 -14.54
CA ALA A 224 4.41 2.52 -13.87
C ALA A 224 3.06 1.98 -14.38
N ASP A 225 2.85 0.67 -14.26
CA ASP A 225 1.59 0.04 -14.65
C ASP A 225 0.53 0.21 -13.57
N TYR A 226 0.91 0.11 -12.30
CA TYR A 226 0.00 0.19 -11.16
C TYR A 226 0.52 1.07 -10.03
N ILE A 227 -0.42 1.71 -9.33
CA ILE A 227 -0.23 2.25 -7.98
C ILE A 227 -1.15 1.44 -7.06
N LEU A 228 -0.58 0.81 -6.04
CA LEU A 228 -1.32 0.12 -4.97
C LEU A 228 -1.26 0.99 -3.71
N SER A 229 -2.42 1.23 -3.09
CA SER A 229 -2.58 2.09 -1.93
C SER A 229 -3.56 1.52 -0.90
N GLY A 230 -3.44 1.94 0.36
CA GLY A 230 -4.40 1.70 1.44
C GLY A 230 -5.13 3.00 1.79
N HIS A 231 -5.02 3.41 3.06
CA HIS A 231 -5.47 4.66 3.67
C HIS A 231 -6.98 4.77 3.86
N ASP A 232 -7.77 4.66 2.78
CA ASP A 232 -9.22 4.53 2.91
C ASP A 232 -9.59 3.08 3.15
N HIS A 233 -10.41 2.85 4.18
CA HIS A 233 -10.83 1.52 4.63
C HIS A 233 -11.87 0.89 3.71
N THR A 234 -11.46 0.67 2.46
CA THR A 234 -12.26 0.34 1.29
C THR A 234 -11.46 -0.52 0.31
N SER A 235 -12.14 -1.14 -0.66
CA SER A 235 -11.52 -1.89 -1.75
C SER A 235 -11.94 -1.33 -3.10
N GLN A 236 -11.00 -0.96 -3.97
CA GLN A 236 -11.30 -0.28 -5.23
C GLN A 236 -10.34 -0.73 -6.35
N ILE A 237 -10.90 -1.08 -7.50
CA ILE A 237 -10.19 -1.31 -8.76
C ILE A 237 -10.63 -0.20 -9.71
N LEU A 238 -9.86 0.90 -9.74
CA LEU A 238 -10.25 2.09 -10.48
C LEU A 238 -9.91 1.98 -11.97
N ASP A 239 -10.78 2.53 -12.82
CA ASP A 239 -10.55 2.67 -14.26
C ASP A 239 -9.87 4.02 -14.54
N THR A 240 -8.61 4.12 -14.11
CA THR A 240 -7.82 5.37 -14.11
C THR A 240 -6.66 5.36 -15.10
N ALA A 241 -6.40 4.22 -15.76
CA ALA A 241 -5.27 4.04 -16.68
C ALA A 241 -5.29 5.07 -17.81
N GLY A 242 -6.42 5.25 -18.48
CA GLY A 242 -6.54 6.22 -19.59
C GLY A 242 -6.26 7.67 -19.17
N ALA A 243 -6.67 8.06 -17.96
CA ALA A 243 -6.46 9.41 -17.43
C ALA A 243 -5.06 9.63 -16.83
N SER A 244 -4.32 8.56 -16.57
CA SER A 244 -3.02 8.58 -15.85
C SER A 244 -1.88 8.01 -16.69
N GLY A 245 -1.95 8.19 -18.02
CA GLY A 245 -0.89 7.79 -18.95
C GLY A 245 -0.65 6.28 -19.05
N GLY A 246 -1.60 5.45 -18.63
CA GLY A 246 -1.48 3.99 -18.57
C GLY A 246 -1.29 3.43 -17.16
N THR A 247 -1.16 4.28 -16.14
CA THR A 247 -1.03 3.85 -14.73
C THR A 247 -2.41 3.66 -14.09
N GLN A 248 -2.68 2.47 -13.57
CA GLN A 248 -3.95 2.15 -12.92
C GLN A 248 -3.82 2.20 -11.39
N GLN A 249 -4.72 2.91 -10.74
CA GLN A 249 -4.80 2.97 -9.28
C GLN A 249 -5.69 1.87 -8.72
N ILE A 250 -5.18 1.18 -7.69
CA ILE A 250 -5.89 0.19 -6.88
C ILE A 250 -5.84 0.63 -5.42
N VAL A 251 -6.96 0.53 -4.70
CA VAL A 251 -7.05 0.80 -3.26
C VAL A 251 -7.45 -0.49 -2.56
N CYS A 252 -6.72 -0.88 -1.52
CA CYS A 252 -6.96 -2.08 -0.74
C CYS A 252 -6.63 -1.81 0.74
N GLY A 253 -7.47 -0.98 1.39
CA GLY A 253 -7.32 -0.60 2.81
C GLY A 253 -8.36 -1.23 3.73
N ALA A 254 -9.16 -2.19 3.26
CA ALA A 254 -10.23 -2.80 4.07
C ALA A 254 -9.78 -4.03 4.88
N SER A 255 -8.49 -4.18 5.18
CA SER A 255 -7.98 -5.45 5.76
C SER A 255 -8.17 -5.57 7.28
N ALA A 256 -8.61 -4.53 7.97
CA ALA A 256 -9.02 -4.63 9.39
C ALA A 256 -10.17 -3.70 9.79
N LYS A 257 -10.29 -2.54 9.14
CA LYS A 257 -11.39 -1.59 9.31
C LYS A 257 -12.17 -1.52 7.98
N GLN A 258 -13.40 -1.02 8.05
CA GLN A 258 -14.28 -0.80 6.90
C GLN A 258 -15.15 0.44 7.15
N GLY A 259 -15.73 1.01 6.10
CA GLY A 259 -16.80 2.00 6.26
C GLY A 259 -16.39 3.45 6.01
N ASP A 260 -15.25 3.69 5.35
CA ASP A 260 -14.85 5.04 4.90
C ASP A 260 -15.68 5.58 3.72
N GLY A 261 -16.96 5.22 3.62
CA GLY A 261 -17.96 5.86 2.77
C GLY A 261 -17.49 6.13 1.34
N SER A 262 -17.97 7.23 0.75
CA SER A 262 -17.51 7.70 -0.56
C SER A 262 -17.18 9.19 -0.54
N SER A 263 -16.21 9.62 -1.35
CA SER A 263 -15.93 11.04 -1.62
C SER A 263 -17.04 11.68 -2.46
N ALA A 264 -17.08 13.02 -2.45
CA ALA A 264 -17.81 13.81 -3.45
C ALA A 264 -17.15 13.73 -4.85
N VAL A 265 -15.88 13.30 -4.92
CA VAL A 265 -15.17 13.07 -6.19
C VAL A 265 -15.33 11.61 -6.59
N THR A 266 -15.83 11.37 -7.79
CA THR A 266 -16.03 10.00 -8.31
C THR A 266 -15.17 9.76 -9.54
N ASN A 267 -14.09 8.99 -9.37
CA ASN A 267 -13.33 8.40 -10.45
C ASN A 267 -14.09 7.18 -11.02
N LYS A 268 -13.89 6.86 -12.30
CA LYS A 268 -14.44 5.62 -12.88
C LYS A 268 -13.82 4.41 -12.19
N ALA A 269 -14.60 3.34 -12.03
CA ALA A 269 -14.17 2.10 -11.41
C ALA A 269 -14.70 0.89 -12.18
N PHE A 270 -13.88 -0.15 -12.25
CA PHE A 270 -14.35 -1.48 -12.65
C PHE A 270 -15.13 -2.15 -11.53
N TRP A 271 -14.67 -1.95 -10.28
CA TRP A 271 -15.32 -2.43 -9.09
C TRP A 271 -14.85 -1.65 -7.86
N GLN A 272 -15.72 -1.52 -6.86
CA GLN A 272 -15.42 -0.91 -5.57
C GLN A 272 -16.39 -1.42 -4.49
N ASP A 273 -15.91 -1.51 -3.25
CA ASP A 273 -16.67 -1.86 -2.05
C ASP A 273 -16.21 -0.98 -0.88
N PHE A 274 -17.18 -0.40 -0.18
CA PHE A 274 -16.97 0.57 0.91
C PHE A 274 -17.44 0.06 2.27
N SER A 275 -18.02 -1.14 2.32
CA SER A 275 -18.76 -1.63 3.49
C SER A 275 -18.29 -2.97 4.02
N SER A 276 -17.37 -3.63 3.30
CA SER A 276 -16.88 -4.96 3.63
C SER A 276 -15.39 -4.91 3.95
N LEU A 277 -14.97 -5.71 4.92
CA LEU A 277 -13.59 -6.11 5.06
C LEU A 277 -13.14 -6.88 3.81
N GLY A 278 -11.85 -6.83 3.50
CA GLY A 278 -11.36 -7.47 2.29
C GLY A 278 -9.86 -7.43 2.09
N PHE A 279 -9.45 -8.12 1.03
CA PHE A 279 -8.09 -8.17 0.51
C PHE A 279 -8.15 -8.50 -0.98
N MET A 280 -7.01 -8.41 -1.67
CA MET A 280 -6.92 -8.81 -3.08
C MET A 280 -5.77 -9.79 -3.30
N ILE A 281 -5.89 -10.62 -4.34
CA ILE A 281 -4.77 -11.41 -4.88
C ILE A 281 -4.44 -10.88 -6.27
N ALA A 282 -3.18 -10.48 -6.49
CA ALA A 282 -2.65 -10.18 -7.82
C ALA A 282 -1.92 -11.40 -8.40
N LYS A 283 -2.41 -11.90 -9.54
CA LYS A 283 -1.78 -12.98 -10.31
C LYS A 283 -1.03 -12.35 -11.47
N ILE A 284 0.28 -12.18 -11.30
CA ILE A 284 1.15 -11.50 -12.25
C ILE A 284 1.74 -12.53 -13.20
N ARG A 285 1.52 -12.32 -14.50
CA ARG A 285 2.01 -13.15 -15.61
C ARG A 285 2.64 -12.23 -16.65
N ARG A 286 3.46 -12.77 -17.56
CA ARG A 286 4.15 -11.95 -18.58
C ARG A 286 3.19 -11.14 -19.47
N ASN A 287 2.02 -11.67 -19.76
CA ASN A 287 1.05 -11.10 -20.71
C ASN A 287 -0.16 -10.42 -20.04
N ALA A 288 -0.38 -10.63 -18.74
CA ALA A 288 -1.51 -10.06 -18.03
C ALA A 288 -1.27 -10.01 -16.52
N VAL A 289 -1.98 -9.10 -15.85
CA VAL A 289 -2.19 -9.13 -14.40
C VAL A 289 -3.69 -9.35 -14.15
N THR A 290 -4.01 -10.33 -13.32
CA THR A 290 -5.36 -10.53 -12.80
C THR A 290 -5.42 -10.07 -11.35
N LEU A 291 -6.39 -9.23 -11.01
CA LEU A 291 -6.70 -8.81 -9.65
C LEU A 291 -8.01 -9.47 -9.22
N ASP A 292 -7.92 -10.40 -8.27
CA ASP A 292 -9.08 -11.04 -7.65
C ASP A 292 -9.36 -10.38 -6.30
N ALA A 293 -10.51 -9.72 -6.18
CA ALA A 293 -10.94 -9.06 -4.95
C ALA A 293 -11.84 -9.98 -4.13
N TYR A 294 -11.57 -10.04 -2.82
CA TYR A 294 -12.33 -10.83 -1.87
C TYR A 294 -12.92 -9.94 -0.79
N THR A 295 -14.20 -10.10 -0.51
CA THR A 295 -14.83 -9.53 0.70
C THR A 295 -14.87 -10.58 1.80
N VAL A 296 -14.82 -10.15 3.05
CA VAL A 296 -14.79 -11.01 4.24
C VAL A 296 -15.89 -10.60 5.20
N ASP A 297 -16.71 -11.58 5.60
CA ASP A 297 -17.69 -11.39 6.67
C ASP A 297 -16.97 -11.35 8.02
N ALA A 298 -17.03 -10.20 8.71
CA ALA A 298 -16.37 -10.00 9.99
C ALA A 298 -16.87 -10.94 11.10
N ALA A 299 -18.10 -11.43 11.02
CA ALA A 299 -18.70 -12.27 12.07
C ALA A 299 -18.21 -13.72 12.03
N ASN A 300 -17.88 -14.24 10.85
CA ASN A 300 -17.51 -15.64 10.66
C ASN A 300 -16.22 -15.87 9.86
N GLY A 301 -15.56 -14.81 9.37
CA GLY A 301 -14.31 -14.88 8.61
C GLY A 301 -14.43 -15.56 7.25
N THR A 302 -15.63 -15.68 6.69
CA THR A 302 -15.83 -16.28 5.36
C THR A 302 -15.47 -15.28 4.28
N ALA A 303 -14.49 -15.64 3.43
CA ALA A 303 -14.18 -14.89 2.22
C ALA A 303 -15.13 -15.27 1.08
N ARG A 304 -15.53 -14.27 0.28
CA ARG A 304 -16.26 -14.42 -0.98
C ARG A 304 -15.47 -13.74 -2.09
N ALA A 305 -15.28 -14.44 -3.21
CA ALA A 305 -14.80 -13.81 -4.44
C ALA A 305 -15.83 -12.77 -4.92
N ALA A 306 -15.45 -11.50 -4.88
CA ALA A 306 -16.33 -10.37 -5.14
C ALA A 306 -16.19 -9.87 -6.59
N TYR A 307 -14.96 -9.82 -7.09
CA TYR A 307 -14.67 -9.35 -8.44
C TYR A 307 -13.35 -9.91 -8.97
N SER A 308 -13.21 -10.03 -10.28
CA SER A 308 -11.95 -10.37 -10.95
C SER A 308 -11.74 -9.40 -12.11
N HIS A 309 -10.58 -8.76 -12.14
CA HIS A 309 -10.19 -7.82 -13.18
C HIS A 309 -8.93 -8.31 -13.88
N VAL A 310 -8.99 -8.53 -15.19
CA VAL A 310 -7.82 -8.90 -15.99
C VAL A 310 -7.38 -7.71 -16.82
N ARG A 311 -6.12 -7.30 -16.67
CA ARG A 311 -5.49 -6.31 -17.54
C ARG A 311 -4.40 -6.97 -18.38
N PRO A 312 -4.54 -7.02 -19.71
CA PRO A 312 -3.46 -7.44 -20.58
C PRO A 312 -2.32 -6.40 -20.59
N ARG A 313 -1.12 -6.85 -20.97
CA ARG A 313 0.08 -6.00 -21.03
C ARG A 313 -0.05 -4.82 -22.00
#